data_AF-A0A7I8D0Z7-F1
#
_entry.id   AF-A0A7I8D0Z7-F1
#
_cell.length_a   1.000
_cell.length_b   1.000
_cell.length_c   1.000
_cell.angle_alpha   90.00
_cell.angle_beta   90.00
_cell.angle_gamma   90.00
#
_symmetry.space_group_name_H-M   'P 1'
#
loop_
_entity.id
_entity.type
_entity.pdbx_description
1 polymer ?
#
loop_
_entity_poly.entity_id
_entity_poly.type
_entity_poly.pdbx_seq_one_letter_code
_entity_poly.pdbx_strand_id
1 'polypeptide(L)'
;MKIKLYPKELLEAAWKQDKKLYAHGDAAAPPKCLRCGAPLAAHLMVNALSRYADVQICEACGMDEALRDAAHTPLPLVEWDAVKSGHLKKKAEKSICYLVQNCTFSEVFKHTYKPPMQLIERPVSELAYSRSDYDGYRWWTTWHNESGKKTPPELVKEIDEFQNALFKLPAFKTLETMKRFCRYAETTSDPTEFNLYSETAHLYIRIRLITRFRDYNAYIYYYDKAAAGEEQ
;
A
#
# COMPACT_ATOMS: atom_id res chain seq x y z
N MET A 1 7.86 13.19 -6.35
CA MET A 1 7.14 12.44 -5.29
C MET A 1 7.82 11.09 -5.00
N LYS A 2 7.77 10.59 -3.75
CA LYS A 2 8.22 9.24 -3.37
C LYS A 2 7.03 8.46 -2.81
N ILE A 3 6.80 7.24 -3.29
CA ILE A 3 5.74 6.37 -2.78
C ILE A 3 6.35 5.25 -1.95
N LYS A 4 5.78 4.99 -0.78
CA LYS A 4 6.21 3.92 0.13
C LYS A 4 5.01 3.10 0.57
N LEU A 5 5.21 1.82 0.83
CA LEU A 5 4.21 0.96 1.45
C LEU A 5 4.29 1.09 2.98
N TYR A 6 3.17 1.46 3.60
CA TYR A 6 3.05 1.49 5.05
C TYR A 6 2.47 0.18 5.59
N PRO A 7 2.95 -0.36 6.72
CA PRO A 7 4.10 0.07 7.54
C PRO A 7 5.43 -0.61 7.15
N LYS A 8 5.49 -1.32 6.01
CA LYS A 8 6.63 -2.15 5.60
C LYS A 8 7.98 -1.44 5.71
N GLU A 9 8.10 -0.23 5.16
CA GLU A 9 9.38 0.50 5.19
C GLU A 9 9.82 0.90 6.60
N LEU A 10 8.87 1.16 7.50
CA LEU A 10 9.18 1.49 8.90
C LEU A 10 9.71 0.25 9.64
N LEU A 11 9.12 -0.92 9.38
CA LEU A 11 9.58 -2.20 9.93
C LEU A 11 11.01 -2.51 9.47
N GLU A 12 11.27 -2.39 8.17
CA GLU A 12 12.60 -2.65 7.59
C GLU A 12 13.65 -1.66 8.09
N ALA A 13 13.28 -0.39 8.24
CA ALA A 13 14.16 0.63 8.79
C ALA A 13 14.48 0.39 10.28
N ALA A 14 13.49 0.02 11.08
CA ALA A 14 13.68 -0.35 12.50
C ALA A 14 14.60 -1.57 12.62
N TRP A 15 14.32 -2.62 11.85
CA TRP A 15 15.15 -3.81 11.84
C TRP A 15 16.59 -3.53 11.43
N LYS A 16 16.83 -2.65 10.45
CA LYS A 16 18.19 -2.26 10.05
C LYS A 16 19.00 -1.65 11.21
N GLN A 17 18.33 -1.01 12.18
CA GLN A 17 18.97 -0.51 13.39
C GLN A 17 19.23 -1.65 14.37
N ASP A 18 18.22 -2.47 14.65
CA ASP A 18 18.28 -3.62 15.58
C ASP A 18 19.32 -4.67 15.15
N LYS A 19 19.45 -4.91 13.84
CA LYS A 19 20.42 -5.85 13.26
C LYS A 19 21.86 -5.51 13.64
N LYS A 20 22.17 -4.25 13.97
CA LYS A 20 23.52 -3.84 14.42
C LYS A 20 23.92 -4.48 15.74
N LEU A 21 22.96 -4.89 16.57
CA LEU A 21 23.23 -5.60 17.83
C LEU A 21 23.90 -6.97 17.60
N TYR A 22 23.80 -7.51 16.38
CA TYR A 22 24.41 -8.78 15.96
C TYR A 22 25.72 -8.59 15.18
N ALA A 23 26.28 -7.37 15.11
CA ALA A 23 27.44 -7.09 14.25
C ALA A 23 28.72 -7.84 14.68
N HIS A 24 28.81 -8.25 15.94
CA HIS A 24 29.98 -8.92 16.52
C HIS A 24 29.70 -10.37 16.92
N GLY A 25 28.67 -10.99 16.33
CA GLY A 25 28.22 -12.34 16.67
C GLY A 25 26.90 -12.32 17.44
N ASP A 26 26.83 -13.07 18.54
CA ASP A 26 25.61 -13.18 19.33
C ASP A 26 25.28 -11.86 20.04
N ALA A 27 24.01 -11.45 19.98
CA ALA A 27 23.54 -10.26 20.66
C ALA A 27 23.47 -10.50 22.17
N ALA A 28 24.26 -9.74 22.95
CA ALA A 28 24.21 -9.80 24.42
C ALA A 28 22.83 -9.40 24.99
N ALA A 29 22.15 -8.47 24.31
CA ALA A 29 20.77 -8.09 24.58
C ALA A 29 19.98 -8.13 23.26
N PRO A 30 19.33 -9.26 22.94
CA PRO A 30 18.59 -9.39 21.70
C PRO A 30 17.42 -8.41 21.63
N PRO A 31 17.19 -7.76 20.48
CA PRO A 31 16.03 -6.91 20.29
C PRO A 31 14.74 -7.75 20.31
N LYS A 32 13.61 -7.06 20.46
CA LYS A 32 12.28 -7.70 20.40
C LYS A 32 11.90 -8.00 18.96
N CYS A 33 11.18 -9.10 18.76
CA CYS A 33 10.57 -9.44 17.50
C CYS A 33 9.52 -8.38 17.14
N LEU A 34 9.70 -7.70 16.00
CA LEU A 34 8.78 -6.66 15.54
C LEU A 34 7.34 -7.15 15.35
N ARG A 35 7.15 -8.46 15.17
CA ARG A 35 5.83 -9.07 14.92
C ARG A 35 5.03 -9.32 16.19
N CYS A 36 5.65 -9.87 17.23
CA CYS A 36 4.94 -10.32 18.45
C CYS A 36 5.45 -9.72 19.76
N GLY A 37 6.55 -8.95 19.74
CA GLY A 37 7.14 -8.33 20.92
C GLY A 37 8.01 -9.25 21.79
N ALA A 38 8.03 -10.57 21.52
CA ALA A 38 8.88 -11.53 22.23
C ALA A 38 10.38 -11.28 21.92
N PRO A 39 11.31 -11.58 22.84
CA PRO A 39 12.74 -11.45 22.57
C PRO A 39 13.17 -12.35 21.40
N LEU A 40 14.03 -11.84 20.52
CA LEU A 40 14.68 -12.65 19.49
C LEU A 40 15.78 -13.53 20.11
N ALA A 41 16.19 -14.56 19.36
CA ALA A 41 17.34 -15.37 19.75
C ALA A 41 18.63 -14.53 19.70
N ALA A 42 19.57 -14.83 20.60
CA ALA A 42 20.89 -14.19 20.65
C ALA A 42 21.72 -14.48 19.39
N HIS A 43 21.60 -15.69 18.84
CA HIS A 43 22.22 -16.03 17.57
C HIS A 43 21.31 -15.63 16.41
N LEU A 44 21.79 -14.76 15.51
CA LEU A 44 20.98 -14.19 14.43
C LEU A 44 20.36 -15.28 13.52
N MET A 45 21.11 -16.33 13.21
CA MET A 45 20.70 -17.38 12.25
C MET A 45 19.62 -18.33 12.80
N VAL A 46 19.34 -18.28 14.11
CA VAL A 46 18.20 -19.00 14.71
C VAL A 46 16.89 -18.27 14.41
N ASN A 47 16.93 -16.95 14.24
CA ASN A 47 15.74 -16.18 13.89
C ASN A 47 15.34 -16.44 12.44
N ALA A 48 14.05 -16.35 12.16
CA ALA A 48 13.47 -16.57 10.85
C ALA A 48 13.40 -15.27 10.05
N LEU A 49 13.77 -15.31 8.77
CA LEU A 49 13.54 -14.19 7.86
C LEU A 49 12.05 -14.11 7.52
N SER A 50 11.41 -12.96 7.76
CA SER A 50 10.00 -12.77 7.42
C SER A 50 9.76 -12.90 5.91
N ARG A 51 8.62 -13.49 5.56
CA ARG A 51 8.12 -13.62 4.18
C ARG A 51 7.46 -12.33 3.67
N TYR A 52 7.20 -11.37 4.56
CA TYR A 52 6.40 -10.17 4.28
C TYR A 52 7.22 -8.87 4.33
N ALA A 53 8.33 -8.85 5.05
CA ALA A 53 9.25 -7.71 5.09
C ALA A 53 10.69 -8.18 5.22
N ASP A 54 11.66 -7.36 4.82
CA ASP A 54 13.09 -7.69 4.91
C ASP A 54 13.61 -7.56 6.36
N VAL A 55 13.02 -8.34 7.27
CA VAL A 55 13.23 -8.30 8.73
C VAL A 55 13.36 -9.70 9.33
N GLN A 56 14.12 -9.84 10.42
CA GLN A 56 14.16 -11.09 11.19
C GLN A 56 13.08 -11.09 12.27
N ILE A 57 12.41 -12.22 12.44
CA ILE A 57 11.36 -12.49 13.41
C ILE A 57 11.70 -13.76 14.19
N CYS A 58 11.06 -13.99 15.35
CA CYS A 58 11.33 -15.21 16.11
C CYS A 58 10.86 -16.47 15.35
N GLU A 59 11.40 -17.65 15.67
CA GLU A 59 11.05 -18.91 15.00
C GLU A 59 9.55 -19.20 15.02
N ALA A 60 8.89 -18.98 16.16
CA ALA A 60 7.44 -19.17 16.29
C ALA A 60 6.66 -18.29 15.30
N CYS A 61 7.07 -17.02 15.15
CA CYS A 61 6.50 -16.11 14.17
C CYS A 61 6.83 -16.55 12.73
N GLY A 62 8.03 -17.04 12.45
CA GLY A 62 8.40 -17.56 11.13
C GLY A 62 7.57 -18.77 10.71
N MET A 63 7.32 -19.69 11.64
CA MET A 63 6.45 -20.85 11.42
C MET A 63 4.99 -20.44 11.16
N ASP A 64 4.45 -19.52 11.98
CA ASP A 64 3.09 -19.01 11.76
C ASP A 64 2.95 -18.27 10.42
N GLU A 65 3.96 -17.49 9.98
CA GLU A 65 3.93 -16.89 8.64
C GLU A 65 3.89 -17.96 7.54
N ALA A 66 4.66 -19.05 7.66
CA ALA A 66 4.65 -20.13 6.68
C ALA A 66 3.28 -20.82 6.57
N LEU A 67 2.62 -21.08 7.71
CA LEU A 67 1.27 -21.65 7.74
C LEU A 67 0.23 -20.72 7.11
N ARG A 68 0.28 -19.42 7.43
CA ARG A 68 -0.64 -18.40 6.87
C ARG A 68 -0.45 -18.17 5.38
N ASP A 69 0.80 -18.17 4.92
CA ASP A 69 1.13 -18.04 3.49
C ASP A 69 0.58 -19.24 2.70
N ALA A 70 0.69 -20.46 3.25
CA ALA A 70 0.08 -21.66 2.67
C ALA A 70 -1.45 -21.63 2.66
N ALA A 71 -2.07 -21.03 3.69
CA ALA A 71 -3.52 -20.86 3.79
C ALA A 71 -4.05 -19.59 3.07
N HIS A 72 -3.19 -18.84 2.37
CA HIS A 72 -3.52 -17.56 1.73
C HIS A 72 -4.18 -16.53 2.66
N THR A 73 -3.81 -16.53 3.94
CA THR A 73 -4.36 -15.64 4.99
C THR A 73 -3.24 -14.92 5.75
N PRO A 74 -2.42 -14.10 5.05
CA PRO A 74 -1.30 -13.40 5.68
C PRO A 74 -1.81 -12.46 6.77
N LEU A 75 -1.08 -12.37 7.88
CA LEU A 75 -1.37 -11.39 8.92
C LEU A 75 -1.00 -9.99 8.41
N PRO A 76 -1.93 -9.02 8.37
CA PRO A 76 -1.63 -7.65 7.95
C PRO A 76 -0.46 -7.06 8.75
N LEU A 77 0.42 -6.32 8.08
CA LEU A 77 1.58 -5.71 8.75
C LEU A 77 1.18 -4.71 9.83
N VAL A 78 -0.01 -4.10 9.73
CA VAL A 78 -0.56 -3.20 10.76
C VAL A 78 -0.87 -3.91 12.07
N GLU A 79 -1.06 -5.23 12.05
CA GLU A 79 -1.30 -6.07 13.23
C GLU A 79 -0.04 -6.49 13.97
N TRP A 80 1.14 -6.13 13.45
CA TRP A 80 2.41 -6.43 14.11
C TRP A 80 2.57 -5.59 15.37
N ASP A 81 3.16 -6.19 16.40
CA ASP A 81 3.36 -5.56 17.71
C ASP A 81 4.08 -4.21 17.61
N ALA A 82 5.15 -4.10 16.81
CA ALA A 82 5.90 -2.86 16.64
C ALA A 82 5.06 -1.71 16.04
N VAL A 83 4.02 -2.04 15.26
CA VAL A 83 3.09 -1.06 14.69
C VAL A 83 2.02 -0.69 15.71
N LYS A 84 1.39 -1.69 16.35
CA LYS A 84 0.31 -1.49 17.34
C LYS A 84 0.76 -0.76 18.60
N SER A 85 1.97 -1.04 19.07
CA SER A 85 2.59 -0.38 20.22
C SER A 85 2.94 1.09 19.96
N GLY A 86 2.81 1.58 18.72
CA GLY A 86 3.12 2.97 18.36
C GLY A 86 4.62 3.29 18.32
N HIS A 87 5.49 2.28 18.40
CA HIS A 87 6.95 2.48 18.35
C HIS A 87 7.44 2.95 16.97
N LEU A 88 6.68 2.67 15.89
CA LEU A 88 7.02 3.07 14.53
C LEU A 88 6.32 4.37 14.14
N LYS A 89 7.05 5.49 14.21
CA LYS A 89 6.54 6.81 13.78
C LYS A 89 6.73 7.01 12.28
N LYS A 90 5.66 7.44 11.59
CA LYS A 90 5.75 7.94 10.21
C LYS A 90 6.69 9.16 10.20
N LYS A 91 7.62 9.20 9.24
CA LYS A 91 8.36 10.44 8.99
C LYS A 91 7.43 11.42 8.31
N ALA A 92 7.24 12.60 8.90
CA ALA A 92 6.52 13.71 8.27
C ALA A 92 7.42 14.39 7.22
N GLU A 93 7.75 13.67 6.15
CA GLU A 93 8.39 14.27 4.98
C GLU A 93 7.32 14.62 3.95
N LYS A 94 7.20 15.91 3.59
CA LYS A 94 6.20 16.41 2.63
C LYS A 94 6.21 15.71 1.26
N SER A 95 7.28 14.99 0.92
CA SER A 95 7.45 14.32 -0.39
C SER A 95 7.11 12.83 -0.39
N ILE A 96 6.81 12.24 0.78
CA ILE A 96 6.48 10.81 0.92
C ILE A 96 4.97 10.63 0.95
N CYS A 97 4.45 9.84 0.01
CA CYS A 97 3.08 9.34 0.00
C CYS A 97 3.10 7.88 0.44
N TYR A 98 2.21 7.51 1.36
CA TYR A 98 2.10 6.15 1.86
C TYR A 98 0.93 5.43 1.20
N LEU A 99 1.19 4.26 0.63
CA LEU A 99 0.18 3.28 0.29
C LEU A 99 -0.23 2.55 1.58
N VAL A 100 -1.52 2.58 1.88
CA VAL A 100 -2.12 1.94 3.05
C VAL A 100 -3.19 0.95 2.62
N GLN A 101 -3.39 -0.07 3.45
CA GLN A 101 -4.38 -1.13 3.22
C GLN A 101 -5.81 -0.60 3.39
N ASN A 102 -6.07 0.14 4.46
CA ASN A 102 -7.43 0.58 4.82
C ASN A 102 -7.68 2.00 4.33
N CYS A 103 -8.90 2.28 3.88
CA CYS A 103 -9.30 3.61 3.47
C CYS A 103 -9.40 4.57 4.66
N THR A 104 -8.70 5.70 4.58
CA THR A 104 -8.73 6.79 5.57
C THR A 104 -9.74 7.89 5.24
N PHE A 105 -10.34 7.85 4.05
CA PHE A 105 -11.22 8.89 3.50
C PHE A 105 -12.58 8.31 3.04
N SER A 106 -13.16 7.43 3.86
CA SER A 106 -14.41 6.72 3.53
C SER A 106 -15.60 7.67 3.27
N GLU A 107 -15.55 8.90 3.78
CA GLU A 107 -16.53 9.97 3.57
C GLU A 107 -16.70 10.35 2.10
N VAL A 108 -15.64 10.24 1.29
CA VAL A 108 -15.67 10.48 -0.16
C VAL A 108 -16.76 9.63 -0.83
N PHE A 109 -16.99 8.41 -0.35
CA PHE A 109 -17.96 7.48 -0.94
C PHE A 109 -19.40 7.70 -0.47
N LYS A 110 -19.64 8.59 0.48
CA LYS A 110 -20.99 8.94 0.96
C LYS A 110 -21.65 10.02 0.11
N HIS A 111 -20.85 10.92 -0.46
CA HIS A 111 -21.32 12.04 -1.27
C HIS A 111 -21.16 11.73 -2.75
N THR A 112 -22.20 11.14 -3.34
CA THR A 112 -22.20 10.69 -4.72
C THR A 112 -23.19 11.46 -5.58
N TYR A 113 -22.95 11.45 -6.89
CA TYR A 113 -23.92 11.84 -7.90
C TYR A 113 -24.09 10.70 -8.90
N LYS A 114 -25.24 10.67 -9.58
CA LYS A 114 -25.51 9.71 -10.65
C LYS A 114 -25.34 10.39 -12.01
N PRO A 115 -24.29 10.05 -12.79
CA PRO A 115 -24.14 10.59 -14.14
C PRO A 115 -25.32 10.18 -15.02
N PRO A 116 -25.76 11.03 -15.97
CA PRO A 116 -26.75 10.65 -16.96
C PRO A 116 -26.30 9.38 -17.70
N MET A 117 -27.23 8.43 -17.90
CA MET A 117 -26.99 7.15 -18.58
C MET A 117 -26.01 6.17 -17.88
N GLN A 118 -25.57 6.44 -16.65
CA GLN A 118 -24.76 5.49 -15.87
C GLN A 118 -25.56 4.83 -14.74
N LEU A 119 -25.31 3.54 -14.53
CA LEU A 119 -25.91 2.75 -13.44
C LEU A 119 -25.20 2.97 -12.09
N ILE A 120 -23.93 3.40 -12.14
CA ILE A 120 -23.05 3.47 -10.97
C ILE A 120 -22.95 4.92 -10.49
N GLU A 121 -23.21 5.11 -9.20
CA GLU A 121 -22.99 6.39 -8.53
C GLU A 121 -21.51 6.68 -8.35
N ARG A 122 -21.11 7.95 -8.47
CA ARG A 122 -19.70 8.37 -8.43
C ARG A 122 -19.50 9.47 -7.40
N PRO A 123 -18.37 9.48 -6.67
CA PRO A 123 -18.07 10.55 -5.71
C PRO A 123 -18.06 11.93 -6.39
N VAL A 124 -18.70 12.92 -5.75
CA VAL A 124 -18.77 14.30 -6.26
C VAL A 124 -17.38 14.95 -6.34
N SER A 125 -16.49 14.55 -5.44
CA SER A 125 -15.09 15.00 -5.40
C SER A 125 -14.18 14.31 -6.42
N GLU A 126 -14.68 13.35 -7.22
CA GLU A 126 -13.86 12.68 -8.22
C GLU A 126 -13.48 13.64 -9.36
N LEU A 127 -12.17 13.79 -9.57
CA LEU A 127 -11.61 14.64 -10.62
C LEU A 127 -11.41 13.86 -11.91
N ALA A 128 -10.81 12.68 -11.78
CA ALA A 128 -10.47 11.80 -12.88
C ALA A 128 -10.18 10.41 -12.34
N TYR A 129 -10.27 9.43 -13.21
CA TYR A 129 -9.66 8.13 -12.98
C TYR A 129 -8.90 7.65 -14.20
N SER A 130 -7.92 6.79 -13.98
CA SER A 130 -7.18 6.14 -15.04
C SER A 130 -7.43 4.65 -15.01
N ARG A 131 -7.50 4.02 -16.19
CA ARG A 131 -7.30 2.59 -16.35
C ARG A 131 -5.95 2.38 -16.99
N SER A 132 -5.11 1.57 -16.37
CA SER A 132 -3.83 1.16 -16.92
C SER A 132 -3.78 -0.34 -17.16
N ASP A 133 -3.41 -0.72 -18.37
CA ASP A 133 -3.18 -2.10 -18.82
C ASP A 133 -1.69 -2.30 -19.13
N TYR A 134 -1.20 -3.52 -18.91
CA TYR A 134 0.21 -3.84 -19.15
C TYR A 134 0.36 -4.75 -20.36
N ASP A 135 1.14 -4.31 -21.35
CA ASP A 135 1.30 -5.01 -22.63
C ASP A 135 2.40 -6.08 -22.64
N GLY A 136 3.11 -6.26 -21.53
CA GLY A 136 4.29 -7.13 -21.41
C GLY A 136 5.60 -6.36 -21.26
N TYR A 137 5.63 -5.08 -21.63
CA TYR A 137 6.79 -4.20 -21.60
C TYR A 137 6.55 -2.91 -20.81
N ARG A 138 5.39 -2.27 -20.96
CA ARG A 138 5.03 -1.03 -20.29
C ARG A 138 3.54 -0.96 -19.94
N TRP A 139 3.21 -0.03 -19.05
CA TRP A 139 1.83 0.33 -18.75
C TRP A 139 1.32 1.34 -19.77
N TRP A 140 0.21 1.01 -20.41
CA TRP A 140 -0.61 1.94 -21.16
C TRP A 140 -1.68 2.50 -20.25
N THR A 141 -1.99 3.79 -20.38
CA THR A 141 -2.94 4.45 -19.49
C THR A 141 -3.98 5.18 -20.30
N THR A 142 -5.24 4.85 -20.06
CA THR A 142 -6.41 5.57 -20.57
C THR A 142 -6.99 6.41 -19.44
N TRP A 143 -7.21 7.69 -19.71
CA TRP A 143 -7.75 8.65 -18.74
C TRP A 143 -9.25 8.87 -18.98
N HIS A 144 -9.99 8.97 -17.90
CA HIS A 144 -11.43 9.14 -17.88
C HIS A 144 -11.81 10.28 -16.94
N ASN A 145 -12.74 11.13 -17.38
CA ASN A 145 -13.30 12.21 -16.60
C ASN A 145 -14.81 12.27 -16.86
N GLU A 146 -15.57 11.47 -16.09
CA GLU A 146 -17.02 11.38 -16.23
C GLU A 146 -17.75 12.60 -15.64
N SER A 147 -17.06 13.43 -14.85
CA SER A 147 -17.64 14.67 -14.33
C SER A 147 -17.73 15.76 -15.41
N GLY A 148 -16.89 15.66 -16.45
CA GLY A 148 -16.71 16.69 -17.47
C GLY A 148 -16.06 17.98 -16.96
N LYS A 149 -15.82 18.11 -15.65
CA LYS A 149 -15.19 19.29 -15.05
C LYS A 149 -13.70 19.29 -15.36
N LYS A 150 -13.19 20.42 -15.82
CA LYS A 150 -11.75 20.55 -16.10
C LYS A 150 -10.97 20.51 -14.79
N THR A 151 -10.07 19.53 -14.66
CA THR A 151 -9.15 19.44 -13.53
C THR A 151 -8.17 20.63 -13.55
N PRO A 152 -7.99 21.33 -12.42
CA PRO A 152 -6.99 22.41 -12.31
C PRO A 152 -5.58 21.94 -12.71
N PRO A 153 -4.78 22.77 -13.41
CA PRO A 153 -3.44 22.38 -13.88
C PRO A 153 -2.50 21.90 -12.77
N GLU A 154 -2.61 22.47 -11.57
CA GLU A 154 -1.79 22.07 -10.42
C GLU A 154 -2.11 20.64 -9.96
N LEU A 155 -3.40 20.29 -9.93
CA LEU A 155 -3.85 18.93 -9.59
C LEU A 155 -3.48 17.93 -10.69
N VAL A 156 -3.55 18.32 -11.97
CA VAL A 156 -3.07 17.46 -13.08
C VAL A 156 -1.60 17.11 -12.90
N LYS A 157 -0.76 18.11 -12.56
CA LYS A 157 0.66 17.87 -12.30
C LYS A 157 0.88 16.92 -11.12
N GLU A 158 0.13 17.09 -10.03
CA GLU A 158 0.21 16.22 -8.85
C GLU A 158 -0.23 14.78 -9.16
N ILE A 159 -1.31 14.62 -9.95
CA ILE A 159 -1.78 13.33 -10.48
C ILE A 159 -0.68 12.65 -11.29
N ASP A 160 -0.07 13.36 -12.25
CA ASP A 160 1.00 12.82 -13.09
C ASP A 160 2.23 12.44 -12.27
N GLU A 161 2.63 13.25 -11.29
CA GLU A 161 3.74 12.93 -10.39
C GLU A 161 3.49 11.67 -9.57
N PHE A 162 2.28 11.51 -9.03
CA PHE A 162 1.89 10.30 -8.31
C PHE A 162 1.88 9.08 -9.23
N GLN A 163 1.22 9.20 -10.38
CA GLN A 163 1.06 8.12 -11.35
C GLN A 163 2.42 7.58 -11.83
N ASN A 164 3.31 8.49 -12.22
CA ASN A 164 4.65 8.16 -12.65
C ASN A 164 5.48 7.52 -11.53
N ALA A 165 5.30 7.94 -10.27
CA ALA A 165 5.98 7.33 -9.14
C ALA A 165 5.44 5.92 -8.83
N LEU A 166 4.13 5.70 -8.98
CA LEU A 166 3.48 4.43 -8.69
C LEU A 166 3.97 3.32 -9.63
N PHE A 167 3.92 3.55 -10.95
CA PHE A 167 4.34 2.55 -11.93
C PHE A 167 5.85 2.31 -11.99
N LYS A 168 6.65 3.16 -11.33
CA LYS A 168 8.10 2.93 -11.13
C LYS A 168 8.39 1.97 -9.97
N LEU A 169 7.42 1.66 -9.12
CA LEU A 169 7.63 0.72 -8.03
C LEU A 169 7.91 -0.69 -8.59
N PRO A 170 8.82 -1.47 -7.97
CA PRO A 170 9.13 -2.84 -8.40
C PRO A 170 7.91 -3.76 -8.48
N ALA A 171 6.87 -3.47 -7.67
CA ALA A 171 5.60 -4.18 -7.64
C ALA A 171 4.83 -4.18 -8.98
N PHE A 172 5.05 -3.18 -9.84
CA PHE A 172 4.30 -3.02 -11.09
C PHE A 172 5.10 -3.50 -12.32
N LYS A 173 6.20 -4.24 -12.13
CA LYS A 173 7.02 -4.74 -13.25
C LYS A 173 6.45 -5.99 -13.91
N THR A 174 5.79 -6.85 -13.13
CA THR A 174 5.27 -8.14 -13.62
C THR A 174 4.00 -8.50 -12.86
N LEU A 175 3.18 -9.36 -13.46
CA LEU A 175 2.02 -9.92 -12.77
C LEU A 175 2.39 -10.61 -11.44
N GLU A 176 3.52 -11.32 -11.40
CA GLU A 176 3.97 -12.00 -10.18
C GLU A 176 4.35 -11.01 -9.07
N THR A 177 5.11 -9.96 -9.41
CA THR A 177 5.47 -8.92 -8.44
C THR A 177 4.24 -8.16 -7.94
N MET A 178 3.25 -7.93 -8.81
CA MET A 178 1.98 -7.31 -8.42
C MET A 178 1.15 -8.21 -7.53
N LYS A 179 1.04 -9.51 -7.83
CA LYS A 179 0.37 -10.51 -6.96
C LYS A 179 0.99 -10.56 -5.58
N ARG A 180 2.33 -10.60 -5.51
CA ARG A 180 3.05 -10.56 -4.23
C ARG A 180 2.79 -9.25 -3.48
N PHE A 181 2.69 -8.13 -4.20
CA PHE A 181 2.39 -6.83 -3.61
C PHE A 181 0.95 -6.71 -3.09
N CYS A 182 -0.01 -7.36 -3.74
CA CYS A 182 -1.42 -7.34 -3.32
C CYS A 182 -1.67 -8.00 -1.96
N ARG A 183 -0.70 -8.73 -1.37
CA ARG A 183 -0.79 -9.23 0.01
C ARG A 183 -0.90 -8.12 1.06
N TYR A 184 -0.51 -6.90 0.72
CA TYR A 184 -0.59 -5.73 1.60
C TYR A 184 -1.81 -4.84 1.31
N ALA A 185 -2.64 -5.26 0.37
CA ALA A 185 -3.82 -4.53 -0.09
C ALA A 185 -5.09 -5.07 0.59
N GLU A 186 -6.13 -4.27 0.62
CA GLU A 186 -7.46 -4.70 1.05
C GLU A 186 -8.04 -5.65 0.00
N THR A 187 -8.52 -6.82 0.45
CA THR A 187 -9.22 -7.78 -0.41
C THR A 187 -10.63 -7.30 -0.72
N THR A 188 -11.09 -7.53 -1.94
CA THR A 188 -12.50 -7.32 -2.28
C THR A 188 -13.29 -8.64 -2.20
N SER A 189 -14.57 -8.61 -2.58
CA SER A 189 -15.36 -9.83 -2.78
C SER A 189 -14.81 -10.73 -3.89
N ASP A 190 -14.04 -10.17 -4.82
CA ASP A 190 -13.31 -10.93 -5.83
C ASP A 190 -11.88 -11.20 -5.35
N PRO A 191 -11.43 -12.47 -5.28
CA PRO A 191 -10.12 -12.84 -4.75
C PRO A 191 -8.94 -12.38 -5.62
N THR A 192 -9.22 -11.90 -6.83
CA THR A 192 -8.22 -11.39 -7.79
C THR A 192 -8.16 -9.86 -7.83
N GLU A 193 -9.00 -9.18 -7.06
CA GLU A 193 -9.08 -7.74 -7.00
C GLU A 193 -8.81 -7.19 -5.61
N PHE A 194 -8.05 -6.11 -5.57
CA PHE A 194 -7.53 -5.53 -4.34
C PHE A 194 -7.61 -4.01 -4.36
N ASN A 195 -7.81 -3.38 -3.20
CA ASN A 195 -7.71 -1.93 -3.04
C ASN A 195 -6.47 -1.54 -2.24
N LEU A 196 -5.85 -0.43 -2.63
CA LEU A 196 -4.90 0.33 -1.83
C LEU A 196 -5.34 1.79 -1.82
N TYR A 197 -4.96 2.47 -0.77
CA TYR A 197 -5.31 3.87 -0.58
C TYR A 197 -4.06 4.69 -0.35
N SER A 198 -4.10 5.94 -0.78
CA SER A 198 -3.00 6.88 -0.63
C SER A 198 -3.55 8.29 -0.53
N GLU A 199 -2.70 9.17 -0.01
CA GLU A 199 -2.99 10.59 0.06
C GLU A 199 -1.78 11.39 -0.38
N THR A 200 -2.07 12.50 -1.06
CA THR A 200 -1.08 13.53 -1.37
C THR A 200 -1.49 14.83 -0.66
N ALA A 201 -0.91 15.97 -1.06
CA ALA A 201 -1.23 17.25 -0.46
C ALA A 201 -2.69 17.63 -0.69
N HIS A 202 -3.19 17.43 -1.92
CA HIS A 202 -4.53 17.85 -2.32
C HIS A 202 -5.45 16.70 -2.74
N LEU A 203 -4.95 15.47 -2.83
CA LEU A 203 -5.72 14.35 -3.38
C LEU A 203 -5.86 13.21 -2.38
N TYR A 204 -7.07 12.66 -2.31
CA TYR A 204 -7.30 11.29 -1.88
C TYR A 204 -7.21 10.37 -3.10
N ILE A 205 -6.58 9.21 -2.95
CA ILE A 205 -6.29 8.32 -4.07
C ILE A 205 -6.67 6.89 -3.71
N ARG A 206 -7.56 6.31 -4.51
CA ARG A 206 -7.90 4.88 -4.44
C ARG A 206 -7.27 4.17 -5.63
N ILE A 207 -6.56 3.08 -5.37
CA ILE A 207 -5.95 2.22 -6.36
C ILE A 207 -6.66 0.88 -6.28
N ARG A 208 -7.29 0.43 -7.36
CA ARG A 208 -7.83 -0.91 -7.51
C ARG A 208 -6.94 -1.72 -8.45
N LEU A 209 -6.39 -2.82 -7.97
CA LEU A 209 -5.51 -3.72 -8.71
C LEU A 209 -6.27 -5.00 -9.07
N ILE A 210 -6.18 -5.42 -10.32
CA ILE A 210 -6.75 -6.68 -10.81
C ILE A 210 -5.58 -7.59 -11.21
N THR A 211 -5.50 -8.80 -10.66
CA THR A 211 -4.35 -9.71 -10.84
C THR A 211 -4.66 -10.95 -11.70
N ARG A 212 -5.65 -10.85 -12.59
CA ARG A 212 -6.06 -11.95 -13.47
C ARG A 212 -5.02 -12.18 -14.56
N PHE A 213 -4.75 -13.44 -14.88
CA PHE A 213 -3.84 -13.78 -15.96
C PHE A 213 -4.42 -13.30 -17.29
N ARG A 214 -3.63 -12.55 -18.08
CA ARG A 214 -4.03 -11.87 -19.33
C ARG A 214 -5.06 -10.75 -19.20
N ASP A 215 -5.45 -10.37 -17.99
CA ASP A 215 -6.38 -9.27 -17.72
C ASP A 215 -6.01 -8.55 -16.41
N TYR A 216 -4.73 -8.21 -16.25
CA TYR A 216 -4.28 -7.46 -15.09
C TYR A 216 -4.22 -5.98 -15.39
N ASN A 217 -4.93 -5.21 -14.58
CA ASN A 217 -5.18 -3.79 -14.78
C ASN A 217 -4.98 -3.06 -13.44
N ALA A 218 -4.61 -1.79 -13.52
CA ALA A 218 -4.63 -0.87 -12.40
C ALA A 218 -5.63 0.24 -12.69
N TYR A 219 -6.63 0.39 -11.82
CA TYR A 219 -7.56 1.52 -11.84
C TYR A 219 -7.20 2.47 -10.73
N ILE A 220 -7.04 3.75 -11.04
CA ILE A 220 -6.57 4.74 -10.06
C ILE A 220 -7.53 5.91 -10.12
N TYR A 221 -8.17 6.17 -9.00
CA TYR A 221 -9.18 7.19 -8.83
C TYR A 221 -8.60 8.31 -7.98
N TYR A 222 -8.78 9.54 -8.44
CA TYR A 222 -8.28 10.74 -7.77
C TYR A 222 -9.46 11.61 -7.34
N TYR A 223 -9.50 11.92 -6.04
CA TYR A 223 -10.53 12.74 -5.43
C TYR A 223 -9.92 14.00 -4.84
N ASP A 224 -10.55 15.13 -5.08
CA ASP A 224 -10.14 16.42 -4.52
C ASP A 224 -10.45 16.46 -3.01
N LYS A 225 -9.44 16.72 -2.18
CA LYS A 225 -9.61 16.89 -0.74
C LYS A 225 -10.45 18.10 -0.40
N ALA A 226 -10.34 19.19 -1.17
CA ALA A 226 -11.12 20.40 -0.93
C ALA A 226 -12.61 20.11 -1.12
N ALA A 227 -12.97 19.47 -2.24
CA ALA A 227 -14.36 19.10 -2.52
C ALA A 227 -14.89 17.96 -1.63
N ALA A 228 -14.02 17.14 -1.03
CA ALA A 228 -14.41 16.07 -0.12
C ALA A 228 -14.66 16.55 1.33
N GLY A 229 -14.03 17.66 1.73
CA GLY A 229 -14.11 18.24 3.08
C GLY A 229 -15.08 19.41 3.22
N GLU A 230 -15.80 19.80 2.15
CA GLU A 230 -16.90 20.76 2.24
C GLU A 230 -18.09 20.13 2.98
N GLU A 231 -18.06 20.17 4.31
CA GLU A 231 -19.28 20.25 5.13
C GLU A 231 -20.01 21.54 4.73
N GLN A 232 -21.17 21.41 4.07
CA GLN A 232 -22.19 22.46 4.07
C GLN A 232 -23.08 22.30 5.30
#